data_AF-A0A3D4TG14-F1
#
_entry.id   AF-A0A3D4TG14-F1
#
_cell.length_a   1.000
_cell.length_b   1.000
_cell.length_c   1.000
_cell.angle_alpha   90.00
_cell.angle_beta   90.00
_cell.angle_gamma   90.00
#
_symmetry.space_group_name_H-M   'P 1'
#
loop_
_entity.id
_entity.type
_entity.pdbx_description
1 polymer ?
#
loop_
_entity_poly.entity_id
_entity_poly.type
_entity_poly.pdbx_seq_one_letter_code
_entity_poly.pdbx_strand_id
1 'polypeptide(L)'
;MAPKTLNKIFLSASIPYVERDKKFYDTADILAIRDSVRALAAVVIPKAHLVWGGHPAITPLIRHVVQRMTTEWKSHITLYQSKHFEKVFPEDNFAFENIRLTDDYGDIPSSVYNMRKAMLTENEFSAAIFIGGMEGVIDEYKMFREYNPESLTIPVASTGAAARILYNEYQKNKNERLTGDYAYMALFRDLLSDYIQ
;
A
#
# COMPACT_ATOMS: atom_id res chain seq x y z
N MET A 1 16.10 -8.58 -26.14
CA MET A 1 14.77 -8.24 -25.62
C MET A 1 14.99 -7.29 -24.46
N ALA A 2 14.48 -6.06 -24.52
CA ALA A 2 14.53 -5.17 -23.36
C ALA A 2 13.74 -5.83 -22.21
N PRO A 3 14.21 -5.79 -20.96
CA PRO A 3 13.44 -6.32 -19.84
C PRO A 3 12.08 -5.61 -19.82
N LYS A 4 10.99 -6.38 -19.81
CA LYS A 4 9.63 -5.84 -19.67
C LYS A 4 9.57 -5.16 -18.30
N THR A 5 9.65 -3.84 -18.26
CA THR A 5 9.53 -3.06 -17.03
C THR A 5 8.08 -3.14 -16.58
N LEU A 6 7.83 -3.83 -15.47
CA LEU A 6 6.51 -3.92 -14.88
C LEU A 6 6.08 -2.54 -14.36
N ASN A 7 4.82 -2.18 -14.60
CA ASN A 7 4.22 -1.01 -13.97
C ASN A 7 4.27 -1.16 -12.45
N LYS A 8 4.64 -0.09 -11.75
CA LYS A 8 4.73 -0.07 -10.29
C LYS A 8 3.45 0.48 -9.69
N ILE A 9 2.93 -0.24 -8.71
CA ILE A 9 1.75 0.12 -7.94
C ILE A 9 2.18 0.34 -6.50
N PHE A 10 1.90 1.53 -5.97
CA PHE A 10 2.15 1.85 -4.56
C PHE A 10 0.97 1.40 -3.70
N LEU A 11 1.26 0.79 -2.54
CA LEU A 11 0.28 0.48 -1.51
C LEU A 11 0.61 1.24 -0.21
N SER A 12 -0.33 2.07 0.22
CA SER A 12 -0.37 2.68 1.54
C SER A 12 -1.53 2.08 2.34
N ALA A 13 -1.22 1.40 3.44
CA ALA A 13 -2.24 0.77 4.26
C ALA A 13 -1.80 0.64 5.72
N SER A 14 -2.77 0.72 6.63
CA SER A 14 -2.62 0.27 8.02
C SER A 14 -3.97 -0.09 8.63
N ILE A 15 -3.95 -0.79 9.76
CA ILE A 15 -5.15 -1.16 10.52
C ILE A 15 -5.22 -0.23 11.75
N PRO A 16 -6.26 0.60 11.89
CA PRO A 16 -6.43 1.46 13.07
C PRO A 16 -6.56 0.66 14.37
N TYR A 17 -6.03 1.22 15.46
CA TYR A 17 -6.15 0.66 16.81
C TYR A 17 -7.24 1.39 17.61
N VAL A 18 -7.86 0.70 18.58
CA VAL A 18 -8.96 1.23 19.42
C VAL A 18 -8.54 2.50 20.19
N GLU A 19 -7.26 2.60 20.55
CA GLU A 19 -6.70 3.69 21.35
C GLU A 19 -6.42 4.98 20.53
N ARG A 20 -6.64 4.94 19.21
CA ARG A 20 -6.32 6.03 18.29
C ARG A 20 -7.52 6.97 18.10
N ASP A 21 -7.29 8.07 17.39
CA ASP A 21 -8.32 9.08 17.10
C ASP A 21 -9.56 8.41 16.49
N LYS A 22 -10.72 8.67 17.12
CA LYS A 22 -12.02 8.11 16.78
C LYS A 22 -12.38 8.31 15.32
N LYS A 23 -11.92 9.39 14.69
CA LYS A 23 -12.18 9.65 13.26
C LYS A 23 -11.70 8.52 12.34
N PHE A 24 -10.66 7.80 12.74
CA PHE A 24 -10.18 6.63 12.01
C PHE A 24 -10.87 5.35 12.48
N TYR A 25 -10.92 5.12 13.79
CA TYR A 25 -11.40 3.85 14.34
C TYR A 25 -12.91 3.63 14.15
N ASP A 26 -13.75 4.64 14.39
CA ASP A 26 -15.22 4.54 14.35
C ASP A 26 -15.74 4.12 12.97
N THR A 27 -14.92 4.32 11.95
CA THR A 27 -15.26 4.10 10.56
C THR A 27 -14.55 2.91 9.95
N ALA A 28 -13.55 2.37 10.63
CA ALA A 28 -12.69 1.32 10.13
C ALA A 28 -13.43 -0.01 10.03
N ASP A 29 -13.42 -0.60 8.84
CA ASP A 29 -13.84 -1.99 8.67
C ASP A 29 -12.59 -2.87 8.57
N ILE A 30 -12.25 -3.51 9.69
CA ILE A 30 -11.02 -4.32 9.81
C ILE A 30 -11.06 -5.52 8.86
N LEU A 31 -12.23 -6.12 8.61
CA LEU A 31 -12.37 -7.25 7.69
C LEU A 31 -12.14 -6.76 6.25
N ALA A 32 -12.80 -5.67 5.87
CA ALA A 32 -12.64 -5.03 4.58
C ALA A 32 -11.19 -4.62 4.30
N ILE A 33 -10.48 -4.02 5.28
CA ILE A 33 -9.07 -3.66 5.15
C ILE A 33 -8.23 -4.90 4.82
N ARG A 34 -8.40 -5.98 5.59
CA ARG A 34 -7.60 -7.20 5.42
C ARG A 34 -7.87 -7.87 4.07
N ASP A 35 -9.13 -7.95 3.67
CA ASP A 35 -9.54 -8.59 2.43
C ASP A 35 -9.14 -7.75 1.21
N SER A 36 -9.24 -6.42 1.32
CA SER A 36 -8.79 -5.49 0.28
C SER A 36 -7.27 -5.58 0.04
N VAL A 37 -6.45 -5.60 1.10
CA VAL A 37 -4.99 -5.78 0.98
C VAL A 37 -4.64 -7.10 0.31
N ARG A 38 -5.28 -8.20 0.73
CA ARG A 38 -5.04 -9.53 0.14
C ARG A 38 -5.47 -9.59 -1.33
N ALA A 39 -6.63 -9.00 -1.65
CA ALA A 39 -7.13 -8.95 -3.01
C ALA A 39 -6.21 -8.12 -3.91
N LEU A 40 -5.74 -6.97 -3.45
CA LEU A 40 -4.80 -6.15 -4.20
C LEU A 40 -3.53 -6.93 -4.51
N ALA A 41 -2.92 -7.57 -3.51
CA ALA A 41 -1.73 -8.39 -3.69
C ALA A 41 -1.96 -9.51 -4.72
N ALA A 42 -3.10 -10.21 -4.65
CA ALA A 42 -3.44 -11.29 -5.56
C ALA A 42 -3.68 -10.82 -7.01
N VAL A 43 -4.16 -9.59 -7.21
CA VAL A 43 -4.43 -9.01 -8.54
C VAL A 43 -3.18 -8.39 -9.16
N VAL A 44 -2.41 -7.64 -8.37
CA VAL A 44 -1.28 -6.84 -8.86
C VAL A 44 -0.05 -7.70 -9.06
N ILE A 45 0.37 -8.47 -8.05
CA ILE A 45 1.68 -9.14 -8.03
C ILE A 45 1.88 -10.05 -9.25
N PRO A 46 0.90 -10.81 -9.77
CA PRO A 46 1.12 -11.63 -10.97
C PRO A 46 1.36 -10.85 -12.27
N LYS A 47 1.03 -9.55 -12.32
CA LYS A 47 0.95 -8.74 -13.56
C LYS A 47 1.68 -7.39 -13.49
N ALA A 48 2.17 -7.01 -12.33
CA ALA A 48 2.73 -5.70 -12.04
C ALA A 48 3.59 -5.76 -10.78
N HIS A 49 4.31 -4.68 -10.50
CA HIS A 49 5.23 -4.59 -9.37
C HIS A 49 4.56 -3.87 -8.19
N LEU A 50 4.39 -4.55 -7.05
CA LEU A 50 3.82 -3.96 -5.84
C LEU A 50 4.91 -3.38 -4.93
N VAL A 51 4.78 -2.12 -4.52
CA VAL A 51 5.72 -1.44 -3.61
C VAL A 51 4.98 -0.92 -2.38
N TRP A 52 5.50 -1.17 -1.18
CA TRP A 52 4.92 -0.66 0.07
C TRP A 52 5.97 -0.52 1.18
N GLY A 53 5.62 0.22 2.24
CA GLY A 53 6.41 0.31 3.47
C GLY A 53 6.07 -0.81 4.46
N GLY A 54 7.06 -1.32 5.20
CA GLY A 54 6.94 -2.52 6.05
C GLY A 54 6.09 -2.36 7.31
N HIS A 55 4.80 -2.08 7.14
CA HIS A 55 3.86 -1.98 8.22
C HIS A 55 3.55 -3.37 8.83
N PRO A 56 3.68 -3.56 10.16
CA PRO A 56 3.62 -4.88 10.80
C PRO A 56 2.26 -5.59 10.64
N ALA A 57 1.18 -4.83 10.45
CA ALA A 57 -0.15 -5.40 10.22
C ALA A 57 -0.44 -5.75 8.74
N ILE A 58 0.32 -5.19 7.79
CA ILE A 58 0.04 -5.31 6.34
C ILE A 58 0.97 -6.34 5.70
N THR A 59 2.26 -6.28 6.02
CA THR A 59 3.28 -7.17 5.47
C THR A 59 2.94 -8.67 5.63
N PRO A 60 2.42 -9.16 6.77
CA PRO A 60 1.99 -10.55 6.91
C PRO A 60 0.82 -10.94 6.00
N LEU A 61 -0.08 -10.01 5.67
CA LEU A 61 -1.21 -10.28 4.78
C LEU A 61 -0.75 -10.50 3.34
N ILE A 62 0.19 -9.68 2.87
CA ILE A 62 0.80 -9.82 1.54
C ILE A 62 1.59 -11.12 1.49
N ARG A 63 2.40 -11.41 2.52
CA ARG A 63 3.14 -12.68 2.66
C ARG A 63 2.23 -13.89 2.50
N HIS A 64 1.11 -13.89 3.21
CA HIS A 64 0.13 -14.98 3.16
C HIS A 64 -0.40 -15.24 1.74
N VAL A 65 -0.52 -14.19 0.93
CA VAL A 65 -0.94 -14.30 -0.48
C VAL A 65 0.20 -14.87 -1.33
N VAL A 66 1.39 -14.27 -1.29
CA VAL A 66 2.51 -14.68 -2.16
C VAL A 66 3.04 -16.08 -1.87
N GLN A 67 2.98 -16.53 -0.61
CA GLN A 67 3.38 -17.90 -0.25
C GLN A 67 2.52 -19.00 -0.88
N ARG A 68 1.32 -18.65 -1.37
CA ARG A 68 0.42 -19.58 -2.07
C ARG A 68 0.50 -19.44 -3.59
N MET A 69 1.25 -18.45 -4.09
CA MET A 69 1.44 -18.27 -5.53
C MET A 69 2.44 -19.29 -6.06
N THR A 70 2.14 -19.86 -7.22
CA THR A 70 3.02 -20.77 -7.94
C THR A 70 3.85 -20.07 -9.02
N THR A 71 3.50 -18.83 -9.36
CA THR A 71 4.19 -17.98 -10.34
C THR A 71 5.35 -17.22 -9.70
N GLU A 72 6.26 -16.71 -10.51
CA GLU A 72 7.28 -15.76 -10.05
C GLU A 72 6.60 -14.52 -9.42
N TRP A 73 6.98 -14.22 -8.18
CA TRP A 73 6.42 -13.10 -7.40
C TRP A 73 7.49 -12.28 -6.70
N LYS A 74 8.70 -12.82 -6.50
CA LYS A 74 9.74 -12.18 -5.72
C LYS A 74 10.28 -10.95 -6.45
N SER A 75 10.44 -11.05 -7.76
CA SER A 75 10.84 -9.91 -8.61
C SER A 75 9.72 -8.87 -8.83
N HIS A 76 8.48 -9.17 -8.42
CA HIS A 76 7.31 -8.31 -8.62
C HIS A 76 6.91 -7.55 -7.33
N ILE A 77 7.76 -7.57 -6.31
CA ILE A 77 7.52 -6.87 -5.06
C ILE A 77 8.75 -6.11 -4.59
N THR A 78 8.54 -4.98 -3.93
CA THR A 78 9.58 -4.28 -3.17
C THR A 78 9.02 -3.83 -1.83
N LEU A 79 9.70 -4.21 -0.75
CA LEU A 79 9.37 -3.79 0.61
C LEU A 79 10.36 -2.71 1.06
N TYR A 80 9.89 -1.51 1.36
CA TYR A 80 10.71 -0.47 1.98
C TYR A 80 10.64 -0.55 3.50
N GLN A 81 11.78 -0.49 4.17
CA GLN A 81 11.85 -0.59 5.62
C GLN A 81 13.03 0.22 6.17
N SER A 82 12.78 1.07 7.17
CA SER A 82 13.87 1.78 7.84
C SER A 82 14.63 0.87 8.82
N LYS A 83 15.96 1.00 8.84
CA LYS A 83 16.87 0.38 9.81
C LYS A 83 16.58 0.81 11.25
N HIS A 84 15.87 1.91 11.47
CA HIS A 84 15.39 2.29 12.81
C HIS A 84 14.59 1.16 13.48
N PHE A 85 13.89 0.35 12.69
CA PHE A 85 13.08 -0.76 13.18
C PHE A 85 13.81 -2.11 13.09
N GLU A 86 15.09 -2.16 12.73
CA GLU A 86 15.83 -3.40 12.45
C GLU A 86 15.77 -4.41 13.60
N LYS A 87 15.83 -3.92 14.84
CA LYS A 87 15.76 -4.73 16.06
C LYS A 87 14.39 -5.36 16.32
N VAL A 88 13.35 -4.84 15.69
CA VAL A 88 11.97 -5.32 15.81
C VAL A 88 11.44 -5.87 14.50
N PHE A 89 12.32 -6.09 13.50
CA PHE A 89 11.93 -6.76 12.28
C PHE A 89 11.39 -8.14 12.64
N PRO A 90 10.13 -8.45 12.27
CA PRO A 90 9.69 -9.83 12.27
C PRO A 90 10.70 -10.63 11.45
N GLU A 91 11.19 -11.76 11.96
CA GLU A 91 12.07 -12.65 11.20
C GLU A 91 11.47 -13.00 9.82
N ASP A 92 10.14 -13.03 9.76
CA ASP A 92 9.34 -13.24 8.56
C ASP A 92 9.54 -12.17 7.46
N ASN A 93 10.01 -10.96 7.78
CA ASN A 93 10.27 -9.93 6.77
C ASN A 93 11.43 -10.34 5.86
N PHE A 94 12.44 -11.06 6.37
CA PHE A 94 13.56 -11.56 5.56
C PHE A 94 13.13 -12.61 4.51
N ALA A 95 11.89 -13.12 4.59
CA ALA A 95 11.33 -13.97 3.55
C ALA A 95 11.08 -13.22 2.22
N PHE A 96 11.10 -11.88 2.24
CA PHE A 96 11.06 -11.07 1.03
C PHE A 96 12.48 -10.85 0.51
N GLU A 97 12.78 -11.33 -0.70
CA GLU A 97 14.11 -11.16 -1.30
C GLU A 97 14.43 -9.70 -1.64
N ASN A 98 13.40 -8.87 -1.89
CA ASN A 98 13.55 -7.48 -2.33
C ASN A 98 13.17 -6.46 -1.24
N ILE A 99 13.87 -6.51 -0.10
CA ILE A 99 13.77 -5.47 0.92
C ILE A 99 14.75 -4.33 0.62
N ARG A 100 14.22 -3.12 0.52
CA ARG A 100 14.99 -1.87 0.45
C ARG A 100 15.10 -1.26 1.84
N LEU A 101 16.29 -1.37 2.43
CA LEU A 101 16.58 -0.79 3.72
C LEU A 101 17.01 0.68 3.58
N THR A 102 16.37 1.57 4.33
CA THR A 102 16.77 2.98 4.44
C THR A 102 17.41 3.24 5.79
N ASP A 103 18.26 4.25 5.88
CA ASP A 103 19.02 4.52 7.10
C ASP A 103 18.14 4.91 8.30
N ASP A 104 18.73 4.74 9.49
CA ASP A 104 18.18 5.25 10.75
C ASP A 104 18.68 6.69 10.93
N TYR A 105 17.74 7.62 11.10
CA TYR A 105 18.01 9.04 11.30
C TYR A 105 17.97 9.46 12.78
N GLY A 106 17.93 8.49 13.70
CA GLY A 106 17.98 8.69 15.14
C GLY A 106 16.60 8.78 15.81
N ASP A 107 15.56 9.15 15.07
CA ASP A 107 14.18 9.20 15.55
C ASP A 107 13.18 8.58 14.55
N ILE A 108 12.03 8.15 15.07
CA ILE A 108 10.96 7.51 14.28
C ILE A 108 10.44 8.45 13.18
N PRO A 109 9.99 9.70 13.47
CA PRO A 109 9.51 10.62 12.45
C PRO A 109 10.47 10.82 11.28
N SER A 110 11.74 11.16 11.56
CA SER A 110 12.75 11.40 10.53
C SER A 110 13.04 10.15 9.71
N SER A 111 13.14 8.99 10.37
CA SER A 111 13.42 7.71 9.71
C SER A 111 12.27 7.28 8.80
N VAL A 112 11.03 7.42 9.26
CA VAL A 112 9.82 7.13 8.46
C VAL A 112 9.68 8.11 7.31
N TYR A 113 9.92 9.40 7.53
CA TYR A 113 9.84 10.42 6.50
C TYR A 113 10.84 10.16 5.37
N ASN A 114 12.11 9.92 5.70
CA ASN A 114 13.14 9.65 4.69
C ASN A 114 12.88 8.32 3.97
N MET A 115 12.39 7.30 4.67
CA MET A 115 11.96 6.04 4.06
C MET A 115 10.82 6.26 3.04
N ARG A 116 9.79 7.01 3.42
CA ARG A 116 8.68 7.38 2.52
C ARG A 116 9.17 8.15 1.31
N LYS A 117 10.03 9.15 1.53
CA LYS A 117 10.61 9.95 0.45
C LYS A 117 11.36 9.05 -0.54
N ALA A 118 12.30 8.23 -0.06
CA ALA A 118 13.04 7.29 -0.90
C ALA A 118 12.09 6.37 -1.69
N MET A 119 11.13 5.73 -1.01
CA MET A 119 10.13 4.87 -1.63
C MET A 119 9.35 5.57 -2.75
N LEU A 120 8.96 6.83 -2.54
CA LEU A 120 8.11 7.59 -3.45
C LEU A 120 8.87 8.28 -4.59
N THR A 121 10.18 8.52 -4.46
CA THR A 121 10.99 9.21 -5.47
C THR A 121 11.93 8.29 -6.25
N GLU A 122 12.26 7.10 -5.74
CA GLU A 122 13.09 6.10 -6.45
C GLU A 122 12.29 5.23 -7.42
N ASN A 123 10.97 5.45 -7.50
CA ASN A 123 10.06 4.64 -8.28
C ASN A 123 9.15 5.55 -9.12
N GLU A 124 8.88 5.13 -10.35
CA GLU A 124 7.84 5.73 -11.20
C GLU A 124 6.56 4.92 -11.04
N PHE A 125 5.56 5.50 -10.37
CA PHE A 125 4.31 4.81 -10.09
C PHE A 125 3.25 5.10 -11.13
N SER A 126 2.55 4.06 -11.58
CA SER A 126 1.37 4.25 -12.44
C SER A 126 0.11 4.48 -11.62
N ALA A 127 0.04 3.89 -10.42
CA ALA A 127 -1.06 4.10 -9.49
C ALA A 127 -0.64 3.93 -8.02
N ALA A 128 -1.44 4.49 -7.12
CA ALA A 128 -1.36 4.32 -5.67
C ALA A 128 -2.72 3.92 -5.08
N ILE A 129 -2.69 2.94 -4.19
CA ILE A 129 -3.86 2.39 -3.52
C ILE A 129 -3.76 2.69 -2.02
N PHE A 130 -4.83 3.27 -1.47
CA PHE A 130 -4.92 3.64 -0.07
C PHE A 130 -6.03 2.83 0.60
N ILE A 131 -5.68 2.03 1.61
CA ILE A 131 -6.58 1.07 2.26
C ILE A 131 -6.54 1.28 3.78
N GLY A 132 -7.72 1.50 4.37
CA GLY A 132 -7.86 1.77 5.80
C GLY A 132 -7.01 2.95 6.25
N GLY A 133 -6.25 2.74 7.32
CA GLY A 133 -5.18 3.65 7.70
C GLY A 133 -5.52 4.72 8.73
N MET A 134 -4.48 5.42 9.16
CA MET A 134 -4.56 6.58 10.07
C MET A 134 -3.79 7.77 9.47
N GLU A 135 -3.19 8.63 10.29
CA GLU A 135 -2.45 9.82 9.85
C GLU A 135 -1.36 9.48 8.83
N GLY A 136 -0.64 8.37 9.04
CA GLY A 136 0.43 7.96 8.14
C GLY A 136 -0.01 7.70 6.70
N VAL A 137 -1.23 7.21 6.49
CA VAL A 137 -1.79 7.00 5.14
C VAL A 137 -2.16 8.33 4.49
N ILE A 138 -2.63 9.30 5.28
CA ILE A 138 -2.90 10.67 4.79
C ILE A 138 -1.59 11.37 4.41
N ASP A 139 -0.54 11.23 5.23
CA ASP A 139 0.78 11.79 4.93
C ASP A 139 1.36 11.19 3.64
N GLU A 140 1.29 9.87 3.50
CA GLU A 140 1.73 9.16 2.30
C GLU A 140 0.94 9.57 1.07
N TYR A 141 -0.37 9.80 1.18
CA TYR A 141 -1.17 10.32 0.09
C TYR A 141 -0.69 11.71 -0.37
N LYS A 142 -0.46 12.62 0.58
CA LYS A 142 0.02 13.98 0.26
C LYS A 142 1.39 13.95 -0.41
N MET A 143 2.33 13.19 0.16
CA MET A 143 3.66 13.01 -0.43
C MET A 143 3.59 12.34 -1.81
N PHE A 144 2.72 11.34 -1.98
CA PHE A 144 2.54 10.67 -3.26
C PHE A 144 2.05 11.64 -4.33
N ARG A 145 1.04 12.48 -4.03
CA ARG A 145 0.54 13.50 -4.96
C ARG A 145 1.58 14.57 -5.29
N GLU A 146 2.47 14.89 -4.37
CA GLU A 146 3.58 15.83 -4.59
C GLU A 146 4.61 15.25 -5.58
N TYR A 147 5.05 14.00 -5.37
CA TYR A 147 6.10 13.38 -6.19
C TYR A 147 5.59 12.68 -7.46
N ASN A 148 4.32 12.28 -7.48
CA ASN A 148 3.69 11.52 -8.56
C ASN A 148 2.33 12.15 -8.95
N PRO A 149 2.31 13.41 -9.44
CA PRO A 149 1.07 14.19 -9.63
C PRO A 149 0.12 13.62 -10.67
N GLU A 150 0.64 12.96 -11.71
CA GLU A 150 -0.13 12.41 -12.82
C GLU A 150 -0.64 10.98 -12.56
N SER A 151 -0.13 10.32 -11.52
CA SER A 151 -0.46 8.92 -11.24
C SER A 151 -1.85 8.77 -10.64
N LEU A 152 -2.51 7.67 -10.97
CA LEU A 152 -3.84 7.35 -10.45
C LEU A 152 -3.81 7.16 -8.93
N THR A 153 -4.76 7.74 -8.21
CA THR A 153 -4.92 7.51 -6.76
C THR A 153 -6.27 6.88 -6.44
N ILE A 154 -6.25 5.75 -5.73
CA ILE A 154 -7.44 4.97 -5.39
C ILE A 154 -7.55 4.81 -3.87
N PRO A 155 -8.27 5.73 -3.19
CA PRO A 155 -8.71 5.54 -1.82
C PRO A 155 -9.91 4.58 -1.78
N VAL A 156 -9.71 3.40 -1.20
CA VAL A 156 -10.76 2.36 -1.09
C VAL A 156 -11.65 2.68 0.11
N ALA A 157 -12.59 3.60 -0.08
CA ALA A 157 -13.44 4.16 0.97
C ALA A 157 -14.31 3.14 1.74
N SER A 158 -14.64 1.99 1.13
CA SER A 158 -15.38 0.89 1.78
C SER A 158 -14.60 0.28 2.95
N THR A 159 -13.28 0.48 2.99
CA THR A 159 -12.43 0.04 4.11
C THR A 159 -12.42 1.02 5.29
N GLY A 160 -13.05 2.19 5.13
CA GLY A 160 -13.16 3.19 6.19
C GLY A 160 -11.87 3.95 6.46
N ALA A 161 -11.79 4.49 7.68
CA ALA A 161 -10.63 5.15 8.25
C ALA A 161 -10.02 6.25 7.35
N ALA A 162 -8.69 6.35 7.27
CA ALA A 162 -8.03 7.36 6.45
C ALA A 162 -8.42 7.27 4.97
N ALA A 163 -8.57 6.06 4.41
CA ALA A 163 -9.00 5.87 3.03
C ALA A 163 -10.36 6.53 2.75
N ARG A 164 -11.33 6.44 3.67
CA ARG A 164 -12.62 7.12 3.51
C ARG A 164 -12.51 8.63 3.59
N ILE A 165 -11.66 9.15 4.46
CA ILE A 165 -11.37 10.59 4.55
C ILE A 165 -10.77 11.08 3.23
N LEU A 166 -9.74 10.38 2.73
CA LEU A 166 -9.08 10.72 1.46
C LEU A 166 -10.05 10.71 0.28
N TYR A 167 -10.94 9.72 0.21
CA TYR A 167 -11.98 9.67 -0.82
C TYR A 167 -12.91 10.88 -0.75
N ASN A 168 -13.39 11.24 0.44
CA ASN A 168 -14.33 12.33 0.62
C ASN A 168 -13.71 13.71 0.31
N GLU A 169 -12.46 13.91 0.69
CA GLU A 169 -11.78 15.21 0.59
C GLU A 169 -11.13 15.45 -0.77
N TYR A 170 -10.54 14.42 -1.40
CA TYR A 170 -9.66 14.62 -2.55
C TYR A 170 -10.09 13.93 -3.84
N GLN A 171 -11.01 12.96 -3.80
CA GLN A 171 -11.43 12.25 -5.00
C GLN A 171 -12.48 13.07 -5.78
N LYS A 172 -12.06 13.68 -6.90
CA LYS A 172 -12.93 14.52 -7.74
C LYS A 172 -14.08 13.73 -8.38
N ASN A 173 -13.77 12.56 -8.93
CA ASN A 173 -14.74 11.64 -9.53
C ASN A 173 -15.08 10.57 -8.50
N LYS A 174 -16.13 10.82 -7.72
CA LYS A 174 -16.62 9.93 -6.65
C LYS A 174 -17.16 8.61 -7.22
N ASN A 175 -16.26 7.72 -7.61
CA ASN A 175 -16.60 6.38 -8.05
C ASN A 175 -17.23 5.60 -6.88
N GLU A 176 -18.54 5.42 -6.93
CA GLU A 176 -19.35 4.80 -5.88
C GLU A 176 -18.91 3.36 -5.57
N ARG A 177 -18.26 2.67 -6.52
CA ARG A 177 -17.68 1.35 -6.26
C ARG A 177 -16.64 1.39 -5.15
N LEU A 178 -15.89 2.49 -5.02
CA LEU A 178 -14.90 2.63 -3.93
C LEU A 178 -15.56 2.72 -2.55
N THR A 179 -16.85 3.06 -2.46
CA THR A 179 -17.58 3.17 -1.18
C THR A 179 -18.38 1.93 -0.81
N GLY A 180 -18.84 1.14 -1.79
CA GLY A 180 -19.80 0.05 -1.54
C GLY A 180 -19.41 -1.32 -2.12
N ASP A 181 -18.36 -1.39 -2.94
CA ASP A 181 -17.91 -2.67 -3.52
C ASP A 181 -16.94 -3.36 -2.56
N TYR A 182 -17.35 -4.54 -2.08
CA TYR A 182 -16.52 -5.44 -1.25
C TYR A 182 -15.96 -6.61 -2.07
N ALA A 183 -16.30 -6.71 -3.37
CA ALA A 183 -15.71 -7.68 -4.28
C ALA A 183 -14.34 -7.18 -4.77
N TYR A 184 -13.41 -6.96 -3.82
CA TYR A 184 -12.13 -6.29 -4.06
C TYR A 184 -11.30 -6.86 -5.21
N MET A 185 -11.34 -8.18 -5.42
CA MET A 185 -10.67 -8.82 -6.55
C MET A 185 -11.20 -8.31 -7.91
N ALA A 186 -12.53 -8.21 -8.05
CA ALA A 186 -13.14 -7.68 -9.27
C ALA A 186 -12.89 -6.17 -9.38
N LEU A 187 -13.07 -5.44 -8.27
CA LEU A 187 -12.81 -4.00 -8.19
C LEU A 187 -11.40 -3.65 -8.69
N PHE A 188 -10.36 -4.29 -8.17
CA PHE A 188 -8.98 -3.99 -8.59
C PHE A 188 -8.68 -4.44 -10.01
N ARG A 189 -9.24 -5.56 -10.48
CA ARG A 189 -9.07 -5.97 -11.88
C ARG A 189 -9.63 -4.94 -12.86
N ASP A 190 -10.79 -4.38 -12.54
CA ASP A 190 -11.44 -3.39 -13.39
C ASP A 190 -10.73 -2.04 -13.30
N LEU A 191 -10.42 -1.57 -12.09
CA LEU A 191 -9.80 -0.25 -11.89
C LEU A 191 -8.34 -0.18 -12.35
N LEU A 192 -7.65 -1.32 -12.33
CA LEU A 192 -6.24 -1.39 -12.69
C LEU A 192 -6.01 -2.07 -14.04
N SER A 193 -7.05 -2.33 -14.84
CA SER A 193 -6.95 -3.07 -16.11
C SER A 193 -5.87 -2.51 -17.04
N ASP A 194 -5.77 -1.19 -17.11
CA ASP A 194 -4.86 -0.48 -18.00
C ASP A 194 -3.45 -0.33 -17.39
N TYR A 195 -3.31 -0.66 -16.11
CA TYR A 195 -2.11 -0.47 -15.30
C TYR A 195 -1.38 -1.78 -14.96
N ILE A 196 -2.02 -2.94 -15.14
CA ILE A 196 -1.41 -4.25 -14.89
C ILE A 196 -1.39 -5.06 -16.19
N GLN A 197 -0.20 -5.45 -16.69
CA GLN A 197 -0.01 -6.00 -18.05
C GLN A 197 0.89 -7.24 -18.12
#